data_AF-A0A1A8RWZ0-F1
#
_entry.id   AF-A0A1A8RWZ0-F1
#
_cell.length_a   1.000
_cell.length_b   1.000
_cell.length_c   1.000
_cell.angle_alpha   90.00
_cell.angle_beta   90.00
_cell.angle_gamma   90.00
#
_symmetry.space_group_name_H-M   'P 1'
#
loop_
_entity.id
_entity.type
_entity.pdbx_description
1 polymer ?
#
loop_
_entity_poly.entity_id
_entity_poly.type
_entity_poly.pdbx_seq_one_letter_code
_entity_poly.pdbx_strand_id
1 'polypeptide(L)'
;MLMTRRSATGLQVILLGPILMALSLATMDSQALHELEREPSYWDTQAKKTLDAALKLRPREHRAKNVILFLGDGMGVSTVSATRILRGQMEGGTGEETVLAMDTFPYLALSKTYSVDKQVADSASTATAYHCGVKANAKTVGLSAKAVAYECNTTFGNEVYSVLRRAKAQGRSVGIVTTTRVQHASPAAAYAHSVSRSWYSDADLPSSAHRHGCVDIATQLVTNFDIDVILGGGRMYMTPKGTPDPEYPTSSSRKGSRKDKKNLIDVWLKAKPNKKSHYVWHKKEFDEINVKTTD
;
A
#
# COMPACT_ATOMS: atom_id res chain seq x y z
N MET A 1 -69.68 5.53 -12.31
CA MET A 1 -70.72 4.90 -11.47
C MET A 1 -70.06 3.66 -10.87
N LEU A 2 -69.76 3.48 -9.59
CA LEU A 2 -70.13 4.12 -8.32
C LEU A 2 -68.87 4.44 -7.50
N MET A 3 -69.00 5.48 -6.67
CA MET A 3 -68.12 5.85 -5.57
C MET A 3 -68.04 4.77 -4.48
N THR A 4 -66.94 4.72 -3.72
CA THR A 4 -66.99 4.95 -2.27
C THR A 4 -65.60 5.23 -1.68
N ARG A 5 -65.57 6.28 -0.84
CA ARG A 5 -64.45 6.78 -0.05
C ARG A 5 -64.03 5.78 1.03
N ARG A 6 -62.74 5.74 1.37
CA ARG A 6 -62.29 5.75 2.78
C ARG A 6 -60.98 6.53 2.93
N SER A 7 -61.08 7.52 3.81
CA SER A 7 -60.00 8.30 4.41
C SER A 7 -59.17 7.41 5.33
N ALA A 8 -57.84 7.50 5.24
CA ALA A 8 -56.93 7.11 6.31
C ALA A 8 -55.79 8.13 6.37
N THR A 9 -55.92 9.07 7.30
CA THR A 9 -54.84 9.89 7.83
C THR A 9 -53.83 8.97 8.53
N GLY A 10 -52.80 8.55 7.81
CA GLY A 10 -51.61 7.90 8.37
C GLY A 10 -50.48 8.90 8.39
N LEU A 11 -50.33 9.61 9.51
CA LEU A 11 -49.13 10.40 9.81
C LEU A 11 -47.96 9.40 9.91
N GLN A 12 -47.17 9.27 8.85
CA GLN A 12 -45.89 8.58 8.93
C GLN A 12 -45.00 9.38 9.90
N VAL A 13 -44.94 8.90 11.15
CA VAL A 13 -43.86 9.25 12.08
C VAL A 13 -42.60 8.65 11.48
N ILE A 14 -41.93 9.44 10.65
CA ILE A 14 -40.61 9.13 10.10
C ILE A 14 -39.68 8.87 11.29
N LEU A 15 -38.96 7.75 11.26
CA LEU A 15 -37.88 7.37 12.18
C LEU A 15 -36.76 8.44 12.18
N LEU A 16 -37.01 9.59 12.78
CA LEU A 16 -36.01 10.62 13.08
C LEU A 16 -35.31 10.35 14.43
N GLY A 17 -35.85 9.45 15.25
CA GLY A 17 -35.35 9.12 16.58
C GLY A 17 -33.88 8.65 16.65
N PRO A 18 -33.40 7.72 15.79
CA PRO A 18 -32.03 7.24 15.87
C PRO A 18 -31.01 8.30 15.44
N ILE A 19 -31.38 9.13 14.46
CA ILE A 19 -30.52 10.20 13.91
C ILE A 19 -30.43 11.38 14.89
N LEU A 20 -31.56 11.78 15.51
CA LEU A 20 -31.54 12.83 16.54
C LEU A 20 -30.78 12.40 17.80
N MET A 21 -30.90 11.14 18.24
CA MET A 21 -30.16 10.65 19.40
C MET A 21 -28.65 10.59 19.16
N ALA A 22 -28.21 10.11 18.00
CA ALA A 22 -26.80 10.07 17.63
C ALA A 22 -26.20 11.47 17.48
N LEU A 23 -26.95 12.43 16.91
CA LEU A 23 -26.55 13.83 16.89
C LEU A 23 -26.43 14.41 18.30
N SER A 24 -27.38 14.13 19.19
CA SER A 24 -27.34 14.67 20.57
C SER A 24 -26.14 14.17 21.38
N LEU A 25 -25.77 12.89 21.23
CA LEU A 25 -24.64 12.30 21.96
C LEU A 25 -23.29 12.88 21.51
N ALA A 26 -23.08 13.01 20.19
CA ALA A 26 -21.85 13.62 19.65
C ALA A 26 -21.71 15.10 20.06
N THR A 27 -22.84 15.85 20.11
CA THR A 27 -22.81 17.25 20.55
C THR A 27 -22.51 17.42 22.03
N MET A 28 -22.95 16.49 22.89
CA MET A 28 -22.67 16.58 24.33
C MET A 28 -21.20 16.26 24.65
N ASP A 29 -20.58 15.32 23.92
CA ASP A 29 -19.18 14.93 24.13
C ASP A 29 -18.21 16.04 23.66
N SER A 30 -18.51 16.66 22.51
CA SER A 30 -17.76 17.83 22.01
C SER A 30 -17.84 19.03 22.96
N GLN A 31 -19.01 19.30 23.54
CA GLN A 31 -19.19 20.41 24.48
C GLN A 31 -18.48 20.15 25.82
N ALA A 32 -18.48 18.90 26.30
CA ALA A 32 -17.76 18.53 27.52
C ALA A 32 -16.24 18.63 27.36
N LEU A 33 -15.69 18.17 26.22
CA LEU A 33 -14.28 18.33 25.91
C LEU A 33 -13.88 19.80 25.83
N HIS A 34 -14.71 20.64 25.19
CA HIS A 34 -14.45 22.07 25.08
C HIS A 34 -14.32 22.75 26.45
N GLU A 35 -15.18 22.41 27.41
CA GLU A 35 -15.08 22.97 28.77
C GLU A 35 -13.81 22.50 29.50
N LEU A 36 -13.37 21.25 29.29
CA LEU A 36 -12.11 20.76 29.86
C LEU A 36 -10.89 21.47 29.26
N GLU A 37 -10.87 21.69 27.95
CA GLU A 37 -9.77 22.36 27.24
C GLU A 37 -9.61 23.84 27.63
N ARG A 38 -10.63 24.47 28.23
CA ARG A 38 -10.52 25.83 28.76
C ARG A 38 -9.70 25.90 30.04
N GLU A 39 -9.56 24.79 30.76
CA GLU A 39 -8.84 24.73 32.02
C GLU A 39 -7.34 24.48 31.80
N PRO A 40 -6.42 25.34 32.30
CA PRO A 40 -4.98 25.12 32.17
C PRO A 40 -4.51 23.77 32.73
N SER A 41 -5.18 23.30 33.80
CA SER A 41 -4.87 22.02 34.44
C SER A 41 -5.05 20.80 33.53
N TYR A 42 -5.96 20.87 32.54
CA TYR A 42 -6.13 19.84 31.52
C TYR A 42 -4.85 19.68 30.68
N TRP A 43 -4.32 20.81 30.19
CA TRP A 43 -3.09 20.85 29.39
C TRP A 43 -1.86 20.44 30.20
N ASP A 44 -1.74 20.94 31.44
CA ASP A 44 -0.64 20.58 32.34
C ASP A 44 -0.62 19.06 32.62
N THR A 45 -1.79 18.47 32.82
CA THR A 45 -1.93 17.02 33.04
C THR A 45 -1.50 16.22 31.81
N GLN A 46 -1.90 16.65 30.61
CA GLN A 46 -1.52 16.00 29.35
C GLN A 46 -0.01 16.14 29.07
N ALA A 47 0.55 17.32 29.32
CA ALA A 47 1.98 17.59 29.17
C ALA A 47 2.83 16.74 30.12
N LYS A 48 2.43 16.67 31.40
CA LYS A 48 3.10 15.83 32.41
C LYS A 48 3.09 14.36 32.00
N LYS A 49 1.95 13.84 31.54
CA LYS A 49 1.83 12.46 31.05
C LYS A 49 2.76 12.19 29.85
N THR A 50 2.85 13.14 28.92
CA THR A 50 3.73 13.06 27.75
C THR A 50 5.20 13.05 28.16
N LEU A 51 5.59 13.93 29.08
CA LEU A 51 6.95 13.99 29.63
C LEU A 51 7.32 12.70 30.36
N ASP A 52 6.43 12.19 31.21
CA ASP A 52 6.64 10.92 31.93
C ASP A 52 6.84 9.75 30.97
N ALA A 53 6.08 9.72 29.86
CA ALA A 53 6.25 8.71 28.81
C ALA A 53 7.61 8.85 28.09
N ALA A 54 8.02 10.08 27.76
CA ALA A 54 9.30 10.36 27.11
C ALA A 54 10.51 9.96 28.00
N LEU A 55 10.45 10.27 29.30
CA LEU A 55 11.52 9.92 30.25
C LEU A 55 11.70 8.40 30.44
N LYS A 56 10.62 7.64 30.25
CA LYS A 56 10.62 6.16 30.30
C LYS A 56 11.10 5.51 29.01
N LEU A 57 11.19 6.25 27.90
CA LEU A 57 11.65 5.71 26.63
C LEU A 57 13.11 5.26 26.74
N ARG A 58 13.39 4.04 26.27
CA ARG A 58 14.72 3.44 26.23
C ARG A 58 15.00 2.84 24.85
N PRO A 59 16.22 2.99 24.32
CA PRO A 59 16.62 2.30 23.09
C PRO A 59 16.46 0.78 23.23
N ARG A 60 16.08 0.11 22.13
CA ARG A 60 16.10 -1.35 22.06
C ARG A 60 17.41 -1.80 21.44
N GLU A 61 18.28 -2.41 22.25
CA GLU A 61 19.64 -2.78 21.82
C GLU A 61 19.75 -4.18 21.19
N HIS A 62 18.64 -4.91 21.07
CA HIS A 62 18.63 -6.22 20.43
C HIS A 62 18.36 -6.11 18.92
N ARG A 63 18.93 -7.05 18.17
CA ARG A 63 18.69 -7.17 16.72
C ARG A 63 17.21 -7.46 16.44
N ALA A 64 16.61 -6.69 15.53
CA ALA A 64 15.24 -6.92 15.10
C ALA A 64 15.10 -8.28 14.39
N LYS A 65 14.13 -9.09 14.85
CA LYS A 65 13.75 -10.35 14.18
C LYS A 65 12.93 -10.08 12.91
N ASN A 66 12.05 -9.09 12.96
CA ASN A 66 11.11 -8.73 11.91
C ASN A 66 11.28 -7.25 11.55
N VAL A 67 11.10 -6.91 10.27
CA VAL A 67 11.09 -5.53 9.79
C VAL A 67 9.80 -5.35 9.00
N ILE A 68 9.01 -4.34 9.38
CA ILE A 68 7.75 -3.99 8.70
C ILE A 68 7.87 -2.52 8.31
N LEU A 69 7.63 -2.23 7.02
CA LEU A 69 7.57 -0.87 6.50
C LEU A 69 6.16 -0.59 6.00
N PHE A 70 5.47 0.33 6.67
CA PHE A 70 4.22 0.89 6.17
C PHE A 70 4.54 2.13 5.34
N LEU A 71 4.09 2.15 4.09
CA LEU A 71 4.33 3.23 3.15
C LEU A 71 3.00 3.83 2.69
N GLY A 72 2.70 5.05 3.16
CA GLY A 72 1.59 5.85 2.63
C GLY A 72 2.02 6.62 1.39
N ASP A 73 1.67 6.12 0.20
CA ASP A 73 2.05 6.77 -1.07
C ASP A 73 1.36 8.14 -1.19
N GLY A 74 2.14 9.21 -1.29
CA GLY A 74 1.64 10.59 -1.26
C GLY A 74 1.17 11.11 0.11
N MET A 75 1.41 10.37 1.20
CA MET A 75 0.96 10.74 2.55
C MET A 75 1.91 11.74 3.23
N GLY A 76 1.86 13.00 2.79
CA GLY A 76 2.60 14.10 3.41
C GLY A 76 2.05 14.50 4.79
N VAL A 77 2.73 15.43 5.47
CA VAL A 77 2.33 15.92 6.81
C VAL A 77 0.90 16.51 6.80
N SER A 78 0.52 17.21 5.73
CA SER A 78 -0.83 17.73 5.55
C SER A 78 -1.86 16.61 5.44
N THR A 79 -1.57 15.56 4.66
CA THR A 79 -2.43 14.37 4.54
C THR A 79 -2.61 13.66 5.89
N VAL A 80 -1.53 13.52 6.67
CA VAL A 80 -1.61 12.94 8.02
C VAL A 80 -2.54 13.75 8.92
N SER A 81 -2.39 15.08 8.93
CA SER A 81 -3.20 15.96 9.77
C SER A 81 -4.68 15.97 9.36
N ALA A 82 -4.96 16.03 8.05
CA ALA A 82 -6.34 15.92 7.55
C ALA A 82 -6.97 14.55 7.86
N THR A 83 -6.19 13.46 7.78
CA THR A 83 -6.65 12.11 8.12
C THR A 83 -6.96 11.98 9.61
N ARG A 84 -6.16 12.60 10.47
CA ARG A 84 -6.38 12.64 11.92
C ARG A 84 -7.73 13.26 12.26
N ILE A 85 -8.00 14.45 11.72
CA ILE A 85 -9.26 15.18 11.92
C ILE A 85 -10.44 14.35 11.42
N LEU A 86 -10.36 13.87 10.17
CA LEU A 86 -11.42 13.05 9.57
C LEU A 86 -11.73 11.82 10.42
N ARG A 87 -10.69 11.12 10.90
CA ARG A 87 -10.86 9.92 11.72
C ARG A 87 -11.57 10.24 13.03
N GLY A 88 -11.14 11.29 13.74
CA GLY A 88 -11.78 11.68 15.00
C GLY A 88 -13.25 12.03 14.83
N GLN A 89 -13.58 12.75 13.76
CA GLN A 89 -14.96 13.10 13.40
C GLN A 89 -15.80 11.85 13.06
N MET A 90 -15.22 10.86 12.37
CA MET A 90 -15.88 9.59 12.11
C MET A 90 -16.11 8.75 13.38
N GLU A 91 -15.29 8.96 14.41
CA GLU A 91 -15.41 8.33 15.73
C GLU A 91 -16.30 9.14 16.70
N GLY A 92 -16.86 10.29 16.24
CA GLY A 92 -17.78 11.13 17.00
C GLY A 92 -17.13 12.27 17.81
N GLY A 93 -15.80 12.41 17.74
CA GLY A 93 -15.04 13.49 18.39
C GLY A 93 -14.91 14.75 17.52
N THR A 94 -14.11 15.71 17.98
CA THR A 94 -13.90 16.98 17.27
C THR A 94 -12.93 16.85 16.09
N GLY A 95 -11.89 16.03 16.26
CA GLY A 95 -10.99 15.58 15.21
C GLY A 95 -9.52 15.80 15.53
N GLU A 96 -9.16 17.03 15.90
CA GLU A 96 -7.78 17.50 16.05
C GLU A 96 -7.01 16.79 17.17
N GLU A 97 -7.71 16.46 18.25
CA GLU A 97 -7.22 15.77 19.46
C GLU A 97 -6.99 14.27 19.26
N THR A 98 -7.54 13.70 18.20
CA THR A 98 -7.49 12.27 17.91
C THR A 98 -6.07 11.80 17.64
N VAL A 99 -5.67 10.66 18.20
CA VAL A 99 -4.32 10.10 18.00
C VAL A 99 -4.41 8.95 16.99
N LEU A 100 -3.79 9.11 15.82
CA LEU A 100 -3.67 8.01 14.85
C LEU A 100 -2.76 6.91 15.40
N ALA A 101 -2.91 5.68 14.91
CA ALA A 101 -1.99 4.60 15.27
C ALA A 101 -0.52 4.95 14.98
N MET A 102 -0.25 5.68 13.89
CA MET A 102 1.11 6.14 13.55
C MET A 102 1.63 7.25 14.49
N ASP A 103 0.74 8.03 15.11
CA ASP A 103 1.11 9.09 16.05
C ASP A 103 1.63 8.51 17.38
N THR A 104 1.34 7.23 17.66
CA THR A 104 1.85 6.52 18.83
C THR A 104 3.30 6.04 18.69
N PHE A 105 3.91 6.18 17.51
CA PHE A 105 5.29 5.75 17.29
C PHE A 105 6.24 6.71 18.04
N PRO A 106 7.17 6.20 18.87
CA PRO A 106 7.95 7.04 19.78
C PRO A 106 9.11 7.78 19.11
N TYR A 107 9.44 7.46 17.86
CA TYR A 107 10.54 8.06 17.12
C TYR A 107 10.02 8.66 15.81
N LEU A 108 10.29 9.95 15.61
CA LEU A 108 9.92 10.71 14.44
C LEU A 108 11.16 11.31 13.78
N ALA A 109 11.19 11.28 12.44
CA ALA A 109 12.19 11.94 11.65
C ALA A 109 11.56 12.55 10.39
N LEU A 110 12.16 13.63 9.89
CA LEU A 110 11.84 14.17 8.57
C LEU A 110 12.71 13.51 7.50
N SER A 111 12.11 13.15 6.37
CA SER A 111 12.80 12.52 5.24
C SER A 111 12.89 13.47 4.05
N LYS A 112 14.10 13.67 3.51
CA LYS A 112 14.32 14.49 2.30
C LYS A 112 14.12 13.65 1.03
N THR A 113 13.03 13.89 0.33
CA THR A 113 12.50 12.96 -0.70
C THR A 113 13.00 13.18 -2.13
N TYR A 114 13.78 14.22 -2.41
CA TYR A 114 14.26 14.52 -3.78
C TYR A 114 14.90 13.30 -4.49
N SER A 115 14.67 13.16 -5.79
CA SER A 115 15.40 12.22 -6.67
C SER A 115 16.72 12.85 -7.08
N VAL A 116 17.68 12.06 -7.58
CA VAL A 116 18.99 12.63 -7.99
C VAL A 116 18.83 13.70 -9.08
N ASP A 117 17.87 13.54 -9.98
CA ASP A 117 17.60 14.40 -11.13
C ASP A 117 16.37 15.33 -10.97
N LYS A 118 15.59 15.20 -9.88
CA LYS A 118 14.35 15.96 -9.65
C LYS A 118 14.17 16.38 -8.19
N GLN A 119 13.81 17.64 -7.98
CA GLN A 119 13.44 18.15 -6.65
C GLN A 119 12.14 17.51 -6.14
N VAL A 120 11.10 17.51 -7.00
CA VAL A 120 9.84 16.80 -6.74
C VAL A 120 9.97 15.39 -7.32
N ALA A 121 10.17 14.43 -6.43
CA ALA A 121 10.39 13.04 -6.78
C ALA A 121 9.11 12.31 -7.18
N ASP A 122 9.28 11.17 -7.84
CA ASP A 122 8.19 10.24 -8.14
C ASP A 122 8.27 9.00 -7.22
N SER A 123 7.21 8.18 -7.20
CA SER A 123 7.20 6.95 -6.38
C SER A 123 8.33 5.97 -6.72
N ALA A 124 8.85 5.93 -7.95
CA ALA A 124 9.84 4.93 -8.36
C ALA A 124 11.25 5.23 -7.80
N SER A 125 11.70 6.47 -7.95
CA SER A 125 12.98 6.92 -7.41
C SER A 125 12.99 6.93 -5.88
N THR A 126 11.88 7.36 -5.25
CA THR A 126 11.75 7.31 -3.79
C THR A 126 11.70 5.87 -3.26
N ALA A 127 11.01 4.96 -3.95
CA ALA A 127 10.99 3.55 -3.58
C ALA A 127 12.37 2.89 -3.64
N THR A 128 13.17 3.24 -4.63
CA THR A 128 14.58 2.80 -4.67
C THR A 128 15.36 3.32 -3.46
N ALA A 129 15.13 4.57 -3.05
CA ALA A 129 15.78 5.12 -1.86
C ALA A 129 15.40 4.38 -0.57
N TYR A 130 14.10 4.21 -0.27
CA TYR A 130 13.69 3.60 0.99
C TYR A 130 13.72 2.06 1.01
N HIS A 131 13.66 1.38 -0.14
CA HIS A 131 13.83 -0.07 -0.20
C HIS A 131 15.28 -0.51 -0.39
N CYS A 132 16.08 0.21 -1.18
CA CYS A 132 17.45 -0.20 -1.53
C CYS A 132 18.53 0.57 -0.78
N GLY A 133 18.21 1.76 -0.24
CA GLY A 133 19.18 2.63 0.44
C GLY A 133 20.03 3.47 -0.52
N VAL A 134 19.59 3.62 -1.78
CA VAL A 134 20.30 4.38 -2.82
C VAL A 134 19.31 5.31 -3.52
N LYS A 135 19.62 6.62 -3.61
CA LYS A 135 18.82 7.55 -4.41
C LYS A 135 19.01 7.28 -5.90
N ALA A 136 17.92 7.45 -6.65
CA ALA A 136 17.86 7.13 -8.08
C ALA A 136 17.28 8.29 -8.89
N ASN A 137 17.30 8.14 -10.22
CA ASN A 137 16.63 9.05 -11.14
C ASN A 137 15.14 8.77 -11.20
N ALA A 138 14.33 9.80 -11.44
CA ALA A 138 12.88 9.68 -11.59
C ALA A 138 12.52 8.61 -12.64
N LYS A 139 11.39 7.92 -12.43
CA LYS A 139 10.86 6.85 -13.30
C LYS A 139 11.66 5.55 -13.34
N THR A 140 12.85 5.49 -12.75
CA THR A 140 13.64 4.24 -12.62
C THR A 140 13.29 3.50 -11.32
N VAL A 141 13.37 2.18 -11.35
CA VAL A 141 13.00 1.26 -10.25
C VAL A 141 14.18 0.36 -9.94
N GLY A 142 14.68 0.38 -8.70
CA GLY A 142 15.72 -0.53 -8.24
C GLY A 142 17.08 -0.33 -8.94
N LEU A 143 17.34 0.84 -9.51
CA LEU A 143 18.58 1.17 -10.21
C LEU A 143 19.26 2.37 -9.56
N SER A 144 20.59 2.44 -9.63
CA SER A 144 21.33 3.64 -9.27
C SER A 144 21.07 4.78 -10.27
N ALA A 145 21.43 6.02 -9.89
CA ALA A 145 21.30 7.19 -10.75
C ALA A 145 22.22 7.21 -11.99
N LYS A 146 23.06 6.19 -12.19
CA LYS A 146 23.76 5.98 -13.48
C LYS A 146 22.83 5.46 -14.57
N ALA A 147 21.72 4.82 -14.21
CA ALA A 147 20.74 4.38 -15.18
C ALA A 147 19.91 5.56 -15.70
N VAL A 148 19.67 5.58 -17.00
CA VAL A 148 18.90 6.62 -17.68
C VAL A 148 17.48 6.10 -17.93
N ALA A 149 16.49 6.91 -17.56
CA ALA A 149 15.09 6.54 -17.70
C ALA A 149 14.79 6.16 -19.16
N TYR A 150 14.05 5.06 -19.34
CA TYR A 150 13.65 4.49 -20.63
C TYR A 150 14.79 3.90 -21.51
N GLU A 151 16.05 4.00 -21.11
CA GLU A 151 17.20 3.47 -21.85
C GLU A 151 17.65 2.10 -21.33
N CYS A 152 17.10 1.03 -21.90
CA CYS A 152 17.30 -0.33 -21.39
C CYS A 152 18.78 -0.75 -21.23
N ASN A 153 19.64 -0.37 -22.16
CA ASN A 153 21.07 -0.68 -22.14
C ASN A 153 21.81 -0.09 -20.93
N THR A 154 21.23 0.90 -20.24
CA THR A 154 21.79 1.49 -19.00
C THR A 154 21.34 0.77 -17.72
N THR A 155 20.55 -0.31 -17.83
CA THR A 155 20.09 -1.12 -16.69
C THR A 155 21.23 -1.92 -16.08
N PHE A 156 21.96 -2.66 -16.92
CA PHE A 156 22.86 -3.72 -16.49
C PHE A 156 24.12 -3.15 -15.84
N GLY A 157 24.42 -3.62 -14.63
CA GLY A 157 25.52 -3.13 -13.79
C GLY A 157 25.12 -1.95 -12.89
N ASN A 158 23.88 -1.45 -13.00
CA ASN A 158 23.36 -0.36 -12.17
C ASN A 158 22.28 -0.83 -11.18
N GLU A 159 22.04 -2.12 -11.06
CA GLU A 159 21.07 -2.72 -10.12
C GLU A 159 21.48 -2.47 -8.66
N VAL A 160 20.51 -2.05 -7.84
CA VAL A 160 20.70 -1.89 -6.39
C VAL A 160 19.70 -2.74 -5.62
N TYR A 161 20.20 -3.55 -4.69
CA TYR A 161 19.39 -4.59 -4.06
C TYR A 161 18.65 -4.14 -2.81
N SER A 162 17.34 -4.41 -2.81
CA SER A 162 16.44 -4.04 -1.72
C SER A 162 16.80 -4.74 -0.40
N VAL A 163 16.35 -4.16 0.72
CA VAL A 163 16.37 -4.83 2.03
C VAL A 163 15.56 -6.12 1.98
N LEU A 164 14.48 -6.18 1.20
CA LEU A 164 13.65 -7.37 1.03
C LEU A 164 14.45 -8.52 0.40
N ARG A 165 15.15 -8.25 -0.71
CA ARG A 165 16.04 -9.24 -1.34
C ARG A 165 17.15 -9.71 -0.40
N ARG A 166 17.77 -8.78 0.34
CA ARG A 166 18.79 -9.11 1.34
C ARG A 166 18.25 -9.97 2.48
N ALA A 167 17.03 -9.71 2.94
CA ALA A 167 16.36 -10.53 3.95
C ALA A 167 16.11 -11.94 3.43
N LYS A 168 15.61 -12.08 2.19
CA LYS A 168 15.40 -13.38 1.57
C LYS A 168 16.69 -14.18 1.39
N ALA A 169 17.77 -13.52 0.96
CA ALA A 169 19.10 -14.12 0.84
C ALA A 169 19.66 -14.63 2.20
N GLN A 170 19.17 -14.10 3.31
CA GLN A 170 19.49 -14.55 4.67
C GLN A 170 18.51 -15.61 5.21
N GLY A 171 17.69 -16.22 4.34
CA GLY A 171 16.73 -17.25 4.72
C GLY A 171 15.49 -16.73 5.47
N ARG A 172 15.21 -15.43 5.43
CA ARG A 172 13.99 -14.86 6.03
C ARG A 172 12.83 -14.93 5.04
N SER A 173 11.63 -15.13 5.55
CA SER A 173 10.41 -14.92 4.78
C SER A 173 10.21 -13.44 4.47
N VAL A 174 9.66 -13.15 3.29
CA VAL A 174 9.45 -11.80 2.79
C VAL A 174 8.07 -11.67 2.16
N GLY A 175 7.47 -10.48 2.28
CA GLY A 175 6.15 -10.23 1.75
C GLY A 175 5.96 -8.80 1.25
N ILE A 176 5.03 -8.65 0.30
CA ILE A 176 4.61 -7.38 -0.28
C ILE A 176 3.09 -7.32 -0.19
N VAL A 177 2.58 -6.26 0.41
CA VAL A 177 1.14 -5.98 0.52
C VAL A 177 0.90 -4.55 0.05
N THR A 178 -0.02 -4.37 -0.89
CA THR A 178 -0.37 -3.07 -1.43
C THR A 178 -1.82 -3.02 -1.88
N THR A 179 -2.42 -1.84 -1.87
CA THR A 179 -3.73 -1.57 -2.49
C THR A 179 -3.59 -1.26 -3.99
N THR A 180 -2.37 -1.00 -4.47
CA THR A 180 -2.08 -0.79 -5.89
C THR A 180 -1.97 -2.13 -6.63
N ARG A 181 -1.58 -2.05 -7.91
CA ARG A 181 -1.02 -3.21 -8.63
C ARG A 181 0.30 -3.60 -7.95
N VAL A 182 0.59 -4.89 -7.79
CA VAL A 182 1.86 -5.36 -7.19
C VAL A 182 3.09 -5.04 -8.04
N GLN A 183 2.86 -4.68 -9.32
CA GLN A 183 3.84 -4.19 -10.29
C GLN A 183 4.01 -2.67 -10.26
N HIS A 184 3.25 -1.95 -9.44
CA HIS A 184 3.40 -0.50 -9.31
C HIS A 184 4.78 -0.14 -8.74
N ALA A 185 5.24 1.09 -8.96
CA ALA A 185 6.60 1.52 -8.63
C ALA A 185 7.03 1.24 -7.17
N SER A 186 6.14 1.56 -6.22
CA SER A 186 6.39 1.46 -4.78
C SER A 186 6.70 0.03 -4.34
N PRO A 187 5.86 -0.99 -4.64
CA PRO A 187 6.22 -2.40 -4.41
C PRO A 187 7.31 -2.90 -5.36
N ALA A 188 7.35 -2.44 -6.62
CA ALA A 188 8.29 -2.94 -7.62
C ALA A 188 9.76 -2.69 -7.22
N ALA A 189 10.11 -1.56 -6.60
CA ALA A 189 11.49 -1.33 -6.17
C ALA A 189 11.98 -2.30 -5.08
N ALA A 190 11.07 -3.04 -4.44
CA ALA A 190 11.44 -4.09 -3.52
C ALA A 190 11.97 -5.36 -4.23
N TYR A 191 11.68 -5.55 -5.52
CA TYR A 191 12.07 -6.77 -6.25
C TYR A 191 12.60 -6.60 -7.67
N ALA A 192 12.23 -5.53 -8.36
CA ALA A 192 12.52 -5.30 -9.77
C ALA A 192 13.64 -4.28 -9.98
N HIS A 193 14.26 -4.38 -11.16
CA HIS A 193 15.26 -3.47 -11.70
C HIS A 193 14.78 -3.06 -13.10
N SER A 194 14.40 -1.80 -13.27
CA SER A 194 13.86 -1.30 -14.54
C SER A 194 14.13 0.19 -14.72
N VAL A 195 14.57 0.57 -15.93
CA VAL A 195 14.69 1.98 -16.33
C VAL A 195 13.33 2.66 -16.58
N SER A 196 12.23 1.92 -16.47
CA SER A 196 10.87 2.46 -16.61
C SER A 196 9.91 1.78 -15.65
N ARG A 197 9.32 2.57 -14.74
CA ARG A 197 8.24 2.15 -13.85
C ARG A 197 6.95 1.75 -14.57
N SER A 198 6.83 2.04 -15.86
CA SER A 198 5.63 1.76 -16.66
C SER A 198 5.71 0.44 -17.41
N TRP A 199 6.82 -0.29 -17.33
CA TRP A 199 7.01 -1.59 -17.98
C TRP A 199 6.39 -2.73 -17.15
N TYR A 200 5.07 -2.65 -16.91
CA TYR A 200 4.34 -3.58 -16.05
C TYR A 200 4.31 -5.00 -16.62
N SER A 201 4.08 -5.11 -17.93
CA SER A 201 4.08 -6.36 -18.70
C SER A 201 4.96 -6.24 -19.94
N ASP A 202 5.25 -7.36 -20.60
CA ASP A 202 5.95 -7.40 -21.88
C ASP A 202 5.26 -6.54 -22.95
N ALA A 203 3.94 -6.35 -22.85
CA ALA A 203 3.19 -5.50 -23.76
C ALA A 203 3.59 -4.02 -23.71
N ASP A 204 4.14 -3.55 -22.59
CA ASP A 204 4.53 -2.16 -22.31
C ASP A 204 5.98 -1.85 -22.71
N LEU A 205 6.80 -2.88 -22.97
CA LEU A 205 8.19 -2.69 -23.38
C LEU A 205 8.27 -2.38 -24.88
N PRO A 206 9.05 -1.37 -25.29
CA PRO A 206 9.35 -1.17 -26.70
C PRO A 206 10.17 -2.35 -27.25
N SER A 207 10.09 -2.62 -28.56
CA SER A 207 10.83 -3.72 -29.18
C SER A 207 12.35 -3.59 -29.00
N SER A 208 12.88 -2.36 -28.90
CA SER A 208 14.30 -2.12 -28.60
C SER A 208 14.69 -2.59 -27.20
N ALA A 209 13.86 -2.35 -26.18
CA ALA A 209 14.12 -2.80 -24.82
C ALA A 209 14.13 -4.34 -24.71
N HIS A 210 13.20 -5.01 -25.41
CA HIS A 210 13.20 -6.48 -25.50
C HIS A 210 14.50 -7.01 -26.11
N ARG A 211 14.97 -6.42 -27.22
CA ARG A 211 16.22 -6.84 -27.87
C ARG A 211 17.45 -6.61 -26.99
N HIS A 212 17.42 -5.57 -26.16
CA HIS A 212 18.48 -5.29 -25.19
C HIS A 212 18.35 -6.11 -23.90
N GLY A 213 17.37 -7.03 -23.80
CA GLY A 213 17.25 -7.96 -22.68
C GLY A 213 16.55 -7.40 -21.45
N CYS A 214 15.91 -6.23 -21.52
CA CYS A 214 15.05 -5.77 -20.42
C CYS A 214 13.82 -6.66 -20.29
N VAL A 215 13.43 -6.90 -19.06
CA VAL A 215 12.33 -7.79 -18.68
C VAL A 215 11.27 -6.96 -17.94
N ASP A 216 10.00 -7.26 -18.20
CA ASP A 216 8.88 -6.57 -17.56
C ASP A 216 8.79 -6.82 -16.05
N ILE A 217 8.20 -5.88 -15.33
CA ILE A 217 8.09 -5.91 -13.87
C ILE A 217 7.31 -7.15 -13.40
N ALA A 218 6.24 -7.56 -14.10
CA ALA A 218 5.49 -8.75 -13.73
C ALA A 218 6.33 -10.03 -13.83
N THR A 219 7.16 -10.17 -14.88
CA THR A 219 8.10 -11.30 -14.97
C THR A 219 9.14 -11.24 -13.85
N GLN A 220 9.69 -10.06 -13.56
CA GLN A 220 10.66 -9.88 -12.48
C GLN A 220 10.10 -10.25 -11.10
N LEU A 221 8.80 -10.00 -10.86
CA LEU A 221 8.10 -10.37 -9.61
C LEU A 221 8.22 -11.87 -9.30
N VAL A 222 8.18 -12.72 -10.32
CA VAL A 222 8.16 -14.18 -10.15
C VAL A 222 9.52 -14.85 -10.44
N THR A 223 10.51 -14.09 -10.91
CA THR A 223 11.81 -14.64 -11.35
C THR A 223 13.03 -14.07 -10.61
N ASN A 224 13.00 -12.84 -10.09
CA ASN A 224 14.19 -12.23 -9.50
C ASN A 224 14.61 -12.88 -8.17
N PHE A 225 13.65 -13.20 -7.30
CA PHE A 225 13.83 -14.05 -6.11
C PHE A 225 12.47 -14.51 -5.58
N ASP A 226 12.48 -15.50 -4.69
CA ASP A 226 11.27 -16.06 -4.07
C ASP A 226 10.65 -15.09 -3.06
N ILE A 227 9.37 -14.75 -3.25
CA ILE A 227 8.58 -13.91 -2.33
C ILE A 227 7.46 -14.77 -1.77
N ASP A 228 7.38 -14.84 -0.43
CA ASP A 228 6.48 -15.77 0.25
C ASP A 228 5.04 -15.25 0.26
N VAL A 229 4.83 -13.93 0.31
CA VAL A 229 3.49 -13.31 0.29
C VAL A 229 3.43 -12.15 -0.71
N ILE A 230 2.50 -12.21 -1.67
CA ILE A 230 2.24 -11.13 -2.63
C ILE A 230 0.73 -10.83 -2.61
N LEU A 231 0.35 -9.67 -2.06
CA LEU A 231 -1.05 -9.24 -1.98
C LEU A 231 -1.23 -7.87 -2.61
N GLY A 232 -2.18 -7.77 -3.55
CA GLY A 232 -2.55 -6.53 -4.21
C GLY A 232 -3.28 -6.79 -5.53
N GLY A 233 -3.40 -5.75 -6.37
CA GLY A 233 -3.99 -5.85 -7.70
C GLY A 233 -2.99 -6.23 -8.79
N GLY A 234 -3.40 -6.09 -10.06
CA GLY A 234 -2.51 -6.22 -11.22
C GLY A 234 -2.60 -7.54 -11.99
N ARG A 235 -3.71 -8.28 -11.85
CA ARG A 235 -3.96 -9.58 -12.52
C ARG A 235 -3.71 -9.55 -14.04
N MET A 236 -4.12 -8.47 -14.71
CA MET A 236 -4.01 -8.33 -16.17
C MET A 236 -2.57 -8.44 -16.71
N TYR A 237 -1.54 -8.18 -15.90
CA TYR A 237 -0.14 -8.28 -16.33
C TYR A 237 0.44 -9.69 -16.17
N MET A 238 -0.30 -10.59 -15.54
CA MET A 238 0.14 -11.93 -15.20
C MET A 238 -0.33 -12.99 -16.21
N THR A 239 -1.38 -12.70 -16.99
CA THR A 239 -2.02 -13.69 -17.88
C THR A 239 -1.89 -13.31 -19.36
N PRO A 240 -1.94 -14.32 -20.26
CA PRO A 240 -1.88 -14.12 -21.71
C PRO A 240 -2.91 -13.13 -22.24
N LYS A 241 -2.59 -12.48 -23.35
CA LYS A 241 -3.50 -11.56 -24.03
C LYS A 241 -4.83 -12.24 -24.34
N GLY A 242 -5.91 -11.66 -23.84
CA GLY A 242 -7.27 -12.13 -24.08
C GLY A 242 -7.84 -13.07 -23.01
N THR A 243 -7.03 -13.52 -22.04
CA THR A 243 -7.53 -14.27 -20.87
C THR A 243 -8.56 -13.43 -20.11
N PRO A 244 -9.81 -13.89 -19.92
CA PRO A 244 -10.81 -13.17 -19.13
C PRO A 244 -10.38 -12.99 -17.68
N ASP A 245 -10.64 -11.82 -17.11
CA ASP A 245 -10.45 -11.60 -15.68
C ASP A 245 -11.56 -12.33 -14.90
N PRO A 246 -11.24 -13.05 -13.80
CA PRO A 246 -12.23 -13.86 -13.08
C PRO A 246 -13.34 -13.03 -12.42
N GLU A 247 -13.06 -11.78 -12.07
CA GLU A 247 -14.04 -10.87 -11.45
C GLU A 247 -14.81 -10.07 -12.51
N TYR A 248 -14.18 -9.82 -13.67
CA TYR A 248 -14.75 -9.02 -14.76
C TYR A 248 -14.67 -9.75 -16.11
N PRO A 249 -15.33 -10.93 -16.28
CA PRO A 249 -15.14 -11.79 -17.45
C PRO A 249 -15.61 -11.15 -18.77
N THR A 250 -16.58 -10.23 -18.70
CA THR A 250 -17.13 -9.53 -19.87
C THR A 250 -16.37 -8.24 -20.23
N SER A 251 -15.47 -7.77 -19.37
CA SER A 251 -14.75 -6.51 -19.59
C SER A 251 -13.54 -6.72 -20.51
N SER A 252 -13.56 -6.08 -21.69
CA SER A 252 -12.44 -6.13 -22.64
C SER A 252 -11.17 -5.46 -22.10
N SER A 253 -11.31 -4.41 -21.29
CA SER A 253 -10.19 -3.64 -20.71
C SER A 253 -9.53 -4.32 -19.51
N ARG A 254 -10.10 -5.40 -18.96
CA ARG A 254 -9.56 -6.14 -17.82
C ARG A 254 -8.87 -7.45 -18.20
N LYS A 255 -8.97 -7.86 -19.47
CA LYS A 255 -8.34 -9.09 -19.96
C LYS A 255 -6.82 -9.05 -19.76
N GLY A 256 -6.23 -10.24 -19.68
CA GLY A 256 -4.79 -10.42 -19.72
C GLY A 256 -4.16 -9.64 -20.87
N SER A 257 -2.96 -9.11 -20.63
CA SER A 257 -2.26 -8.18 -21.52
C SER A 257 -1.03 -8.79 -22.18
N ARG A 258 -0.51 -9.91 -21.65
CA ARG A 258 0.80 -10.44 -22.03
C ARG A 258 0.85 -10.93 -23.48
N LYS A 259 1.77 -10.41 -24.28
CA LYS A 259 1.94 -10.78 -25.70
C LYS A 259 2.80 -12.04 -25.85
N ASP A 260 3.62 -12.34 -24.86
CA ASP A 260 4.49 -13.53 -24.79
C ASP A 260 3.76 -14.85 -24.49
N LYS A 261 2.44 -14.80 -24.31
CA LYS A 261 1.56 -15.95 -24.02
C LYS A 261 1.88 -16.69 -22.71
N LYS A 262 2.64 -16.09 -21.80
CA LYS A 262 2.94 -16.71 -20.49
C LYS A 262 1.81 -16.48 -19.50
N ASN A 263 1.54 -17.48 -18.67
CA ASN A 263 0.79 -17.32 -17.44
C ASN A 263 1.76 -17.29 -16.26
N LEU A 264 2.07 -16.10 -15.76
CA LEU A 264 3.03 -15.89 -14.68
C LEU A 264 2.51 -16.39 -13.32
N ILE A 265 1.20 -16.52 -13.15
CA ILE A 265 0.62 -17.16 -11.95
C ILE A 265 1.04 -18.64 -11.93
N ASP A 266 0.89 -19.33 -13.06
CA ASP A 266 1.31 -20.73 -13.18
C ASP A 266 2.83 -20.89 -13.04
N VAL A 267 3.61 -19.94 -13.59
CA VAL A 267 5.07 -19.93 -13.43
C VAL A 267 5.44 -19.85 -11.94
N TRP A 268 4.80 -18.96 -11.19
CA TRP A 268 5.08 -18.80 -9.76
C TRP A 268 4.65 -20.03 -8.95
N LEU A 269 3.42 -20.53 -9.16
CA LEU A 269 2.90 -21.73 -8.47
C LEU A 269 3.77 -22.97 -8.73
N LYS A 270 4.33 -23.11 -9.93
CA LYS A 270 5.16 -24.26 -10.32
C LYS A 270 6.65 -24.08 -10.00
N ALA A 271 7.09 -22.88 -9.61
CA ALA A 271 8.50 -22.60 -9.35
C ALA A 271 9.08 -23.42 -8.19
N LYS A 272 8.22 -23.84 -7.24
CA LYS A 272 8.60 -24.59 -6.03
C LYS A 272 7.61 -25.74 -5.81
N PRO A 273 7.75 -26.88 -6.50
CA PRO A 273 6.80 -28.00 -6.41
C PRO A 273 6.67 -28.60 -5.00
N ASN A 274 7.67 -28.37 -4.14
CA ASN A 274 7.66 -28.82 -2.74
C ASN A 274 6.99 -27.82 -1.77
N LYS A 275 6.65 -26.61 -2.24
CA LYS A 275 5.91 -25.61 -1.46
C LYS A 275 4.42 -25.71 -1.77
N LYS A 276 3.58 -25.55 -0.74
CA LYS A 276 2.13 -25.40 -0.90
C LYS A 276 1.77 -23.95 -1.16
N SER A 277 1.95 -23.54 -2.41
CA SER A 277 1.63 -22.19 -2.87
C SER A 277 0.18 -22.08 -3.35
N HIS A 278 -0.48 -20.97 -3.01
CA HIS A 278 -1.88 -20.71 -3.36
C HIS A 278 -1.99 -19.39 -4.13
N TYR A 279 -2.83 -19.38 -5.16
CA TYR A 279 -3.29 -18.16 -5.82
C TYR A 279 -4.77 -17.97 -5.48
N VAL A 280 -5.09 -16.78 -4.98
CA VAL A 280 -6.46 -16.37 -4.64
C VAL A 280 -6.72 -14.99 -5.24
N TRP A 281 -7.96 -14.72 -5.64
CA TRP A 281 -8.31 -13.47 -6.32
C TRP A 281 -9.48 -12.73 -5.68
N HIS A 282 -10.14 -13.30 -4.67
CA HIS A 282 -11.20 -12.65 -3.90
C HIS A 282 -11.10 -12.91 -2.39
N LYS A 283 -11.87 -12.13 -1.60
CA LYS A 283 -11.82 -12.16 -0.14
C LYS A 283 -12.15 -13.54 0.45
N LYS A 284 -13.21 -14.19 -0.03
CA LYS A 284 -13.62 -15.51 0.50
C LYS A 284 -12.52 -16.58 0.37
N GLU A 285 -11.88 -16.72 -0.80
CA GLU A 285 -10.74 -17.63 -1.00
C GLU A 285 -9.56 -17.27 -0.08
N PHE A 286 -9.29 -15.97 0.09
CA PHE A 286 -8.26 -15.50 1.01
C PHE A 286 -8.56 -15.89 2.47
N ASP A 287 -9.81 -15.72 2.92
CA ASP A 287 -10.23 -16.09 4.28
C ASP A 287 -10.18 -17.62 4.51
N GLU A 288 -10.28 -18.42 3.45
CA GLU A 288 -10.21 -19.89 3.48
C GLU A 288 -8.77 -20.43 3.48
N ILE A 289 -7.75 -19.59 3.30
CA ILE A 289 -6.34 -20.02 3.33
C ILE A 289 -5.95 -20.56 4.72
N ASN A 290 -5.52 -21.81 4.76
CA ASN A 290 -4.95 -22.40 5.95
C ASN A 290 -3.48 -22.01 6.09
N VAL A 291 -3.22 -21.01 6.94
CA VAL A 291 -1.87 -20.49 7.23
C VAL A 291 -0.92 -21.51 7.84
N LYS A 292 -1.41 -22.63 8.40
CA LYS A 292 -0.54 -23.70 8.96
C LYS A 292 0.02 -24.63 7.88
N THR A 293 -0.59 -24.63 6.71
CA THR A 293 -0.24 -25.56 5.62
C THR A 293 0.15 -24.83 4.33
N THR A 294 0.23 -23.51 4.36
CA THR A 294 0.63 -22.66 3.24
C THR A 294 2.06 -22.18 3.49
N ASP A 295 2.94 -22.34 2.51
CA ASP A 295 4.37 -22.02 2.58
C ASP A 295 4.73 -20.67 1.94
#